data_AF-R7BZA2-F1
#
_entry.id   AF-R7BZA2-F1
#
_cell.length_a   1.000
_cell.length_b   1.000
_cell.length_c   1.000
_cell.angle_alpha   90.00
_cell.angle_beta   90.00
_cell.angle_gamma   90.00
#
_symmetry.space_group_name_H-M   'P 1'
#
loop_
_entity.id
_entity.type
_entity.pdbx_description
1 polymer ?
#
loop_
_entity_poly.entity_id
_entity_poly.type
_entity_poly.pdbx_seq_one_letter_code
_entity_poly.pdbx_strand_id
1 'polypeptide(L)'
;MAAIAIFAAISGVLYAVSFPMPVAFAPWLEFNFSDVPVLIGSFALGAPSGAIIVALRTLIKMLIKPTTSAFVGEAADILCGLALAVPAGLFYAKKKTKGGAALACLIGGLCSVAMGVIANRFMIIPWYAKQMGMNTLVNMLLELYPACTEETFYKFYLWLSVAPFNALRCLFDSLITFSVYKNVSALLKKADEKYGKKKPTEKIDGEIAEKTVDKKQNPPVEEEKNNDGNEKQA
;
A
#
# COMPACT_ATOMS: atom_id res chain seq x y z
N MET A 1 2.91 -5.69 10.26
CA MET A 1 1.57 -6.00 9.68
C MET A 1 0.52 -4.92 9.99
N ALA A 2 0.29 -4.55 11.26
CA ALA A 2 -0.72 -3.52 11.59
C ALA A 2 -0.54 -2.18 10.84
N ALA A 3 0.70 -1.65 10.77
CA ALA A 3 0.98 -0.43 10.03
C ALA A 3 0.64 -0.52 8.53
N ILE A 4 0.87 -1.67 7.90
CA ILE A 4 0.53 -1.92 6.49
C ILE A 4 -0.98 -1.83 6.29
N ALA A 5 -1.76 -2.46 7.18
CA ALA A 5 -3.23 -2.41 7.13
C ALA A 5 -3.76 -0.98 7.31
N ILE A 6 -3.19 -0.21 8.24
CA ILE A 6 -3.59 1.19 8.46
C ILE A 6 -3.28 2.05 7.23
N PHE A 7 -2.06 1.94 6.66
CA PHE A 7 -1.73 2.69 5.45
C PHE A 7 -2.58 2.27 4.26
N ALA A 8 -2.90 0.98 4.11
CA ALA A 8 -3.79 0.50 3.07
C ALA A 8 -5.21 1.06 3.22
N ALA A 9 -5.74 1.11 4.44
CA ALA A 9 -7.06 1.70 4.72
C ALA A 9 -7.10 3.19 4.38
N ILE A 10 -6.13 3.96 4.87
CA ILE A 10 -6.03 5.41 4.58
C ILE A 10 -5.88 5.63 3.07
N SER A 11 -5.01 4.86 2.42
CA SER A 11 -4.78 4.94 0.98
C SER A 11 -6.05 4.59 0.18
N GLY A 12 -6.78 3.56 0.58
CA GLY A 12 -8.03 3.16 -0.07
C GLY A 12 -9.13 4.22 0.05
N VAL A 13 -9.27 4.86 1.21
CA VAL A 13 -10.21 5.98 1.40
C VAL A 13 -9.80 7.19 0.55
N LEU A 14 -8.51 7.54 0.53
CA LEU A 14 -7.98 8.62 -0.31
C LEU A 14 -8.18 8.33 -1.80
N TYR A 15 -8.15 7.05 -2.19
CA TYR A 15 -8.43 6.66 -3.57
C TYR A 15 -9.94 6.75 -3.88
N ALA A 16 -10.81 6.42 -2.93
CA ALA A 16 -12.26 6.52 -3.14
C ALA A 16 -12.73 7.97 -3.38
N VAL A 17 -12.03 8.97 -2.84
CA VAL A 17 -12.29 10.40 -3.06
C VAL A 17 -11.60 10.98 -4.31
N SER A 18 -11.33 10.13 -5.31
CA SER A 18 -10.73 10.56 -6.57
C SER A 18 -11.64 11.49 -7.37
N PHE A 19 -11.04 12.49 -8.04
CA PHE A 19 -11.76 13.48 -8.84
C PHE A 19 -11.10 13.68 -10.21
N PRO A 20 -11.88 13.86 -11.29
CA PRO A 20 -11.33 14.14 -12.61
C PRO A 20 -10.86 15.59 -12.72
N MET A 21 -9.90 15.86 -13.61
CA MET A 21 -9.46 17.23 -13.95
C MET A 21 -9.67 17.53 -15.43
N PRO A 22 -10.93 17.57 -15.91
CA PRO A 22 -11.25 17.65 -17.33
C PRO A 22 -10.82 18.96 -18.00
N VAL A 23 -10.60 20.03 -17.23
CA VAL A 23 -10.14 21.34 -17.74
C VAL A 23 -8.66 21.32 -18.13
N ALA A 24 -7.87 20.44 -17.53
CA ALA A 24 -6.42 20.37 -17.75
C ALA A 24 -5.98 19.09 -18.46
N PHE A 25 -6.74 18.00 -18.29
CA PHE A 25 -6.38 16.66 -18.75
C PHE A 25 -7.60 15.90 -19.24
N ALA A 26 -7.37 14.78 -19.92
CA ALA A 26 -8.46 13.95 -20.42
C ALA A 26 -9.42 13.52 -19.28
N PRO A 27 -10.74 13.47 -19.54
CA PRO A 27 -11.76 13.37 -18.48
C PRO A 27 -11.75 12.04 -17.70
N TRP A 28 -11.14 10.99 -18.24
CA TRP A 28 -10.99 9.70 -17.57
C TRP A 28 -9.75 9.60 -16.67
N LEU A 29 -8.89 10.64 -16.62
CA LEU A 29 -7.76 10.71 -15.69
C LEU A 29 -8.22 11.30 -14.36
N GLU A 30 -8.36 10.43 -13.35
CA GLU A 30 -8.75 10.83 -12.00
C GLU A 30 -7.54 11.06 -11.09
N PHE A 31 -7.50 12.23 -10.45
CA PHE A 31 -6.49 12.61 -9.49
C PHE A 31 -6.89 12.17 -8.07
N ASN A 32 -5.92 11.69 -7.29
CA ASN A 32 -6.10 11.32 -5.89
C ASN A 32 -4.73 11.31 -5.17
N PHE A 33 -4.75 11.26 -3.84
CA PHE A 33 -3.54 11.27 -3.00
C PHE A 33 -3.23 9.89 -2.40
N SER A 34 -3.73 8.81 -3.00
CA SER A 34 -3.61 7.47 -2.43
C SER A 34 -2.18 6.93 -2.47
N ASP A 35 -1.27 7.51 -3.26
CA ASP A 35 0.14 7.13 -3.29
C ASP A 35 0.93 7.69 -2.11
N VAL A 36 0.43 8.71 -1.40
CA VAL A 36 1.10 9.27 -0.21
C VAL A 36 1.30 8.21 0.88
N PRO A 37 0.25 7.51 1.37
CA PRO A 37 0.45 6.47 2.38
C PRO A 37 1.25 5.27 1.86
N VAL A 38 1.17 4.98 0.55
CA VAL A 38 1.96 3.93 -0.10
C VAL A 38 3.45 4.25 -0.04
N LEU A 39 3.85 5.47 -0.42
CA LEU A 39 5.24 5.92 -0.38
C LEU A 39 5.77 5.97 1.06
N ILE A 40 4.98 6.49 2.00
CA ILE A 40 5.33 6.50 3.43
C ILE A 40 5.56 5.05 3.92
N GLY A 41 4.64 4.14 3.61
CA GLY A 41 4.76 2.72 3.94
C GLY A 41 5.98 2.07 3.30
N SER A 42 6.27 2.38 2.04
CA SER A 42 7.45 1.89 1.32
C SER A 42 8.76 2.38 1.96
N PHE A 43 8.83 3.65 2.36
CA PHE A 43 10.01 4.24 2.99
C PHE A 43 10.23 3.77 4.43
N ALA A 44 9.16 3.60 5.20
CA ALA A 44 9.23 3.21 6.59
C ALA A 44 9.40 1.69 6.78
N LEU A 45 8.70 0.89 5.96
CA LEU A 45 8.57 -0.57 6.12
C LEU A 45 9.20 -1.37 4.97
N GLY A 46 9.77 -0.70 3.96
CA GLY A 46 10.43 -1.31 2.80
C GLY A 46 9.53 -1.47 1.58
N ALA A 47 10.15 -1.63 0.41
CA ALA A 47 9.47 -1.76 -0.89
C ALA A 47 8.37 -2.85 -0.95
N PRO A 48 8.55 -4.06 -0.38
CA PRO A 48 7.49 -5.06 -0.36
C PRO A 48 6.22 -4.58 0.36
N SER A 49 6.38 -3.83 1.45
CA SER A 49 5.26 -3.24 2.19
C SER A 49 4.50 -2.24 1.32
N GLY A 50 5.22 -1.38 0.57
CA GLY A 50 4.61 -0.47 -0.41
C GLY A 50 3.76 -1.21 -1.44
N ALA A 51 4.30 -2.30 -2.03
CA ALA A 51 3.58 -3.10 -3.01
C ALA A 51 2.29 -3.73 -2.44
N ILE A 52 2.35 -4.25 -1.21
CA ILE A 52 1.17 -4.79 -0.52
C ILE A 52 0.12 -3.68 -0.28
N ILE A 53 0.54 -2.48 0.13
CA ILE A 53 -0.38 -1.34 0.33
C ILE A 53 -1.06 -0.96 -0.98
N VAL A 54 -0.36 -0.94 -2.12
CA VAL A 54 -0.96 -0.68 -3.46
C VAL A 54 -2.02 -1.72 -3.84
N ALA A 55 -1.77 -3.00 -3.57
CA ALA A 55 -2.76 -4.03 -3.83
C ALA A 55 -4.00 -3.85 -2.94
N LEU A 56 -3.78 -3.69 -1.63
CA LEU A 56 -4.86 -3.58 -0.64
C LEU A 56 -5.68 -2.30 -0.80
N ARG A 57 -5.06 -1.14 -1.07
CA ARG A 57 -5.81 0.12 -1.29
C ARG A 57 -6.81 -0.01 -2.42
N THR A 58 -6.45 -0.76 -3.46
CA THR A 58 -7.26 -0.89 -4.67
C THR A 58 -8.45 -1.80 -4.40
N LEU A 59 -8.23 -2.89 -3.64
CA LEU A 59 -9.34 -3.71 -3.11
C LEU A 59 -10.31 -2.86 -2.29
N ILE A 60 -9.79 -2.03 -1.38
CA ILE A 60 -10.62 -1.17 -0.53
C ILE A 60 -11.39 -0.13 -1.37
N LYS A 61 -10.74 0.52 -2.34
CA LYS A 61 -11.40 1.45 -3.27
C LYS A 61 -12.59 0.79 -3.98
N MET A 62 -12.40 -0.42 -4.48
CA MET A 62 -13.46 -1.16 -5.20
C MET A 62 -14.66 -1.53 -4.33
N LEU A 63 -14.48 -1.64 -3.00
CA LEU A 63 -15.59 -1.84 -2.05
C LEU A 63 -16.38 -0.56 -1.78
N ILE A 64 -15.74 0.61 -1.91
CA ILE A 64 -16.34 1.90 -1.59
C ILE A 64 -16.97 2.56 -2.84
N LYS A 65 -16.25 2.55 -3.96
CA LYS A 65 -16.65 3.20 -5.22
C LYS A 65 -16.70 2.14 -6.33
N PRO A 66 -17.86 1.95 -6.99
CA PRO A 66 -17.96 1.00 -8.09
C PRO A 66 -17.03 1.40 -9.24
N THR A 67 -16.50 0.40 -9.95
CA THR A 67 -15.64 0.60 -11.11
C THR A 67 -16.47 1.16 -12.28
N THR A 68 -15.97 2.22 -12.91
CA THR A 68 -16.52 2.78 -14.14
C THR A 68 -15.83 2.24 -15.41
N SER A 69 -14.71 1.52 -15.27
CA SER A 69 -13.82 1.12 -16.36
C SER A 69 -13.66 -0.41 -16.50
N ALA A 70 -14.57 -1.18 -15.91
CA ALA A 70 -14.49 -2.64 -15.81
C ALA A 70 -13.11 -3.14 -15.32
N PHE A 71 -12.59 -2.54 -14.25
CA PHE A 71 -11.30 -2.85 -13.61
C PHE A 71 -10.03 -2.46 -14.38
N VAL A 72 -10.14 -1.98 -15.63
CA VAL A 72 -8.96 -1.66 -16.45
C VAL A 72 -8.22 -0.44 -15.90
N GLY A 73 -8.95 0.57 -15.43
CA GLY A 73 -8.41 1.73 -14.73
C GLY A 73 -7.72 1.35 -13.42
N GLU A 74 -8.36 0.49 -12.62
CA GLU A 74 -7.80 -0.01 -11.37
C GLU A 74 -6.50 -0.81 -11.60
N ALA A 75 -6.46 -1.65 -12.64
CA ALA A 75 -5.25 -2.40 -13.00
C ALA A 75 -4.11 -1.46 -13.44
N ALA A 76 -4.42 -0.45 -14.27
CA ALA A 76 -3.44 0.57 -14.65
C ALA A 76 -2.91 1.35 -13.43
N ASP A 77 -3.78 1.70 -12.48
CA ASP A 77 -3.38 2.39 -11.26
C ASP A 77 -2.50 1.52 -10.34
N ILE A 78 -2.78 0.22 -10.22
CA ILE A 78 -1.89 -0.72 -9.53
C ILE A 78 -0.51 -0.72 -10.17
N LEU A 79 -0.43 -0.83 -11.51
CA LEU A 79 0.86 -0.82 -12.22
C LEU A 79 1.62 0.48 -11.98
N CYS A 80 0.95 1.63 -12.06
CA CYS A 80 1.56 2.94 -11.80
C CYS A 80 2.00 3.09 -10.33
N GLY A 81 1.19 2.61 -9.38
CA GLY A 81 1.50 2.63 -7.95
C GLY A 81 2.68 1.73 -7.60
N LEU A 82 2.78 0.54 -8.21
CA LEU A 82 3.94 -0.34 -8.06
C LEU A 82 5.19 0.27 -8.67
N ALA A 83 5.07 0.83 -9.88
CA ALA A 83 6.15 1.53 -10.58
C ALA A 83 6.62 2.80 -9.84
N LEU A 84 5.79 3.36 -8.96
CA LEU A 84 6.18 4.42 -8.04
C LEU A 84 6.85 3.84 -6.78
N ALA A 85 6.13 3.00 -6.05
CA ALA A 85 6.45 2.60 -4.68
C ALA A 85 7.67 1.68 -4.58
N VAL A 86 7.81 0.74 -5.51
CA VAL A 86 8.88 -0.27 -5.48
C VAL A 86 10.23 0.37 -5.76
N PRO A 87 10.48 1.04 -6.90
CA PRO A 87 11.76 1.67 -7.15
C PRO A 87 12.06 2.76 -6.11
N ALA A 88 11.08 3.58 -5.71
CA ALA A 88 11.30 4.57 -4.65
C ALA A 88 11.76 3.90 -3.35
N GLY A 89 11.09 2.83 -2.90
CA GLY A 89 11.47 2.09 -1.70
C GLY A 89 12.86 1.47 -1.77
N LEU A 90 13.21 0.88 -2.92
CA LEU A 90 14.53 0.26 -3.15
C LEU A 90 15.67 1.29 -3.15
N PHE A 91 15.47 2.45 -3.79
CA PHE A 91 16.48 3.51 -3.81
C PHE A 91 16.62 4.20 -2.46
N TYR A 92 15.52 4.46 -1.76
CA TYR A 92 15.55 5.05 -0.43
C TYR A 92 16.23 4.14 0.60
N ALA A 93 16.02 2.81 0.50
CA ALA A 93 16.64 1.83 1.39
C ALA A 93 18.18 1.90 1.40
N LYS A 94 18.80 2.31 0.27
CA LYS A 94 20.27 2.45 0.16
C LYS A 94 20.82 3.64 0.94
N LYS A 95 20.10 4.77 0.97
CA LYS A 95 20.51 6.00 1.68
C LYS A 95 19.30 6.66 2.31
N LYS A 96 19.05 6.36 3.59
CA LYS A 96 17.92 6.88 4.38
C LYS A 96 18.12 8.34 4.82
N THR A 97 18.30 9.25 3.87
CA THR A 97 18.47 10.69 4.09
C THR A 97 17.37 11.48 3.38
N LYS A 98 17.26 12.78 3.68
CA LYS A 98 16.34 13.67 2.95
C LYS A 98 16.66 13.69 1.44
N GLY A 99 17.93 13.83 1.08
CA GLY A 99 18.36 13.77 -0.32
C GLY A 99 18.07 12.41 -0.97
N GLY A 100 18.26 11.31 -0.22
CA GLY A 100 17.91 9.97 -0.68
C GLY A 100 16.41 9.79 -0.93
N ALA A 101 15.55 10.36 -0.09
CA ALA A 101 14.10 10.35 -0.29
C ALA A 101 13.70 11.15 -1.54
N ALA A 102 14.28 12.33 -1.74
CA ALA A 102 14.02 13.13 -2.94
C ALA A 102 14.43 12.40 -4.23
N LEU A 103 15.62 11.78 -4.25
CA LEU A 103 16.07 10.98 -5.38
C LEU A 103 15.20 9.74 -5.61
N ALA A 104 14.78 9.06 -4.53
CA ALA A 104 13.87 7.93 -4.61
C ALA A 104 12.50 8.31 -5.19
N CYS A 105 11.92 9.42 -4.74
CA CYS A 105 10.69 9.97 -5.28
C CYS A 105 10.83 10.35 -6.76
N LEU A 106 11.96 10.96 -7.16
CA LEU A 106 12.22 11.29 -8.56
C LEU A 106 12.27 10.03 -9.44
N ILE A 107 13.06 9.03 -9.03
CA ILE A 107 13.20 7.78 -9.79
C ILE A 107 11.86 7.04 -9.87
N GLY A 108 11.16 6.88 -8.74
CA GLY A 108 9.85 6.26 -8.72
C GLY A 108 8.81 7.02 -9.53
N GLY A 109 8.83 8.36 -9.46
CA GLY A 109 7.96 9.22 -10.26
C GLY A 109 8.19 9.03 -11.76
N LEU A 110 9.45 8.98 -12.22
CA LEU A 110 9.77 8.72 -13.62
C LEU A 110 9.31 7.32 -14.07
N CYS A 111 9.52 6.31 -13.24
CA CYS A 111 9.02 4.95 -13.51
C CYS A 111 7.48 4.92 -13.57
N SER A 112 6.79 5.62 -12.68
CA SER A 112 5.33 5.71 -12.65
C SER A 112 4.77 6.45 -13.88
N VAL A 113 5.39 7.57 -14.28
CA VAL A 113 5.03 8.31 -15.51
C VAL A 113 5.19 7.42 -16.75
N ALA A 114 6.31 6.73 -16.88
CA ALA A 114 6.54 5.81 -17.99
C ALA A 114 5.49 4.69 -18.00
N MET A 115 5.19 4.10 -16.84
CA MET A 115 4.15 3.08 -16.71
C MET A 115 2.76 3.63 -17.03
N GLY A 116 2.47 4.86 -16.63
CA GLY A 116 1.21 5.55 -16.95
C GLY A 116 1.02 5.70 -18.45
N VAL A 117 2.07 6.08 -19.19
CA VAL A 117 2.03 6.16 -20.67
C VAL A 117 1.80 4.77 -21.29
N ILE A 118 2.50 3.74 -20.82
CA ILE A 118 2.36 2.36 -21.31
C ILE A 118 0.94 1.82 -21.05
N ALA A 119 0.47 1.90 -19.80
CA ALA A 119 -0.86 1.43 -19.42
C ALA A 119 -1.95 2.18 -20.19
N ASN A 120 -1.77 3.48 -20.42
CA ASN A 120 -2.73 4.24 -21.21
C ASN A 120 -2.78 3.83 -22.68
N ARG A 121 -1.62 3.56 -23.28
CA ARG A 121 -1.52 3.12 -24.68
C ARG A 121 -2.10 1.73 -24.89
N PHE A 122 -1.83 0.79 -23.99
CA PHE A 122 -2.11 -0.64 -24.22
C PHE A 122 -3.31 -1.19 -23.45
N MET A 123 -3.77 -0.52 -22.40
CA MET A 123 -4.89 -0.98 -21.57
C MET A 123 -6.08 -0.02 -21.63
N ILE A 124 -5.86 1.24 -21.21
CA ILE A 124 -6.96 2.22 -21.04
C ILE A 124 -7.63 2.55 -22.39
N ILE A 125 -6.86 3.10 -23.35
CA ILE A 125 -7.44 3.57 -24.61
C ILE A 125 -8.03 2.42 -25.44
N PRO A 126 -7.37 1.26 -25.61
CA PRO A 126 -7.98 0.13 -26.32
C PRO A 126 -9.31 -0.32 -25.71
N TRP A 127 -9.43 -0.30 -24.38
CA TRP A 127 -10.68 -0.62 -23.72
C TRP A 127 -11.76 0.44 -24.01
N TYR A 128 -11.48 1.72 -23.81
CA TYR A 128 -12.43 2.80 -24.08
C TYR A 128 -12.85 2.85 -25.55
N ALA A 129 -11.89 2.67 -26.48
CA ALA A 129 -12.15 2.63 -27.92
C ALA A 129 -13.12 1.51 -28.30
N LYS A 130 -13.02 0.34 -27.65
CA LYS A 130 -13.96 -0.77 -27.84
C LYS A 130 -15.37 -0.45 -27.34
N GLN A 131 -15.49 0.33 -26.26
CA GLN A 131 -16.80 0.64 -25.66
C GLN A 131 -17.54 1.77 -26.38
N MET A 132 -16.83 2.84 -26.78
CA MET A 132 -17.45 4.07 -27.31
C MET A 132 -16.96 4.49 -28.70
N GLY A 133 -15.98 3.81 -29.27
CA GLY A 133 -15.37 4.17 -30.55
C GLY A 133 -14.31 5.26 -30.45
N MET A 134 -13.33 5.21 -31.36
CA MET A 134 -12.23 6.20 -31.41
C MET A 134 -12.72 7.62 -31.70
N ASN A 135 -13.73 7.79 -32.55
CA ASN A 135 -14.29 9.10 -32.88
C ASN A 135 -14.81 9.84 -31.64
N THR A 136 -15.47 9.13 -30.73
CA THR A 136 -15.97 9.69 -29.47
C THR A 136 -14.81 10.18 -28.60
N LEU A 137 -13.74 9.37 -28.49
CA LEU A 137 -12.55 9.76 -27.71
C LEU A 137 -11.84 10.98 -28.29
N VAL A 138 -11.73 11.06 -29.63
CA VAL A 138 -11.17 12.24 -30.31
C VAL A 138 -12.01 13.48 -29.99
N ASN A 139 -13.34 13.39 -30.09
CA ASN A 139 -14.24 14.50 -29.79
C ASN A 139 -14.10 15.00 -28.34
N MET A 140 -13.94 14.09 -27.39
CA MET A 140 -13.69 14.47 -25.98
C MET A 140 -12.36 15.19 -25.77
N LEU A 141 -11.36 14.94 -26.64
CA LEU A 141 -10.05 15.61 -26.57
C LEU A 141 -10.00 16.90 -27.38
N LEU A 142 -10.92 17.13 -28.32
CA LEU A 142 -10.97 18.37 -29.11
C LEU A 142 -11.19 19.62 -28.25
N GLU A 143 -11.91 19.50 -27.13
CA GLU A 143 -12.10 20.59 -26.17
C GLU A 143 -10.77 21.07 -25.55
N LEU A 144 -9.80 20.17 -25.41
CA LEU A 144 -8.46 20.47 -24.88
C LEU A 144 -7.46 20.77 -26.00
N TYR A 145 -7.57 20.05 -27.12
CA TYR A 145 -6.64 20.10 -28.24
C TYR A 145 -7.41 20.17 -29.56
N PRO A 146 -7.74 21.38 -30.05
CA PRO A 146 -8.55 21.55 -31.27
C PRO A 146 -7.96 20.94 -32.55
N ALA A 147 -6.65 20.68 -32.56
CA ALA A 147 -5.93 20.04 -33.68
C ALA A 147 -5.90 18.50 -33.59
N CYS A 148 -6.57 17.90 -32.61
CA CYS A 148 -6.57 16.45 -32.41
C CYS A 148 -7.41 15.74 -33.49
N THR A 149 -6.78 14.81 -34.17
CA THR A 149 -7.42 13.88 -35.13
C THR A 149 -7.22 12.44 -34.64
N GLU A 150 -7.87 11.48 -35.28
CA GLU A 150 -7.68 10.06 -34.93
C GLU A 150 -6.21 9.61 -35.07
N GLU A 151 -5.52 10.05 -36.13
CA GLU A 151 -4.10 9.74 -36.37
C GLU A 151 -3.17 10.37 -35.34
N THR A 152 -3.50 11.58 -34.89
CA THR A 152 -2.67 12.33 -33.94
C THR A 152 -3.08 12.13 -32.48
N PHE A 153 -4.18 11.41 -32.24
CA PHE A 153 -4.78 11.19 -30.92
C PHE A 153 -3.75 10.79 -29.87
N TYR A 154 -2.98 9.73 -30.12
CA TYR A 154 -2.00 9.24 -29.15
C TYR A 154 -0.88 10.24 -28.88
N LYS A 155 -0.51 11.07 -29.86
CA LYS A 155 0.53 12.07 -29.69
C LYS A 155 0.07 13.17 -28.74
N PHE A 156 -1.12 13.71 -28.95
CA PHE A 156 -1.70 14.72 -28.05
C PHE A 156 -2.02 14.10 -26.69
N TYR A 157 -2.75 12.99 -26.67
CA TYR A 157 -3.22 12.37 -25.44
C TYR A 157 -2.07 11.90 -24.53
N LEU A 158 -1.12 11.12 -25.05
CA LEU A 158 -0.09 10.53 -24.19
C LEU A 158 0.90 11.58 -23.67
N TRP A 159 1.33 12.51 -24.51
CA TRP A 159 2.40 13.44 -24.17
C TRP A 159 1.91 14.75 -23.55
N LEU A 160 0.70 15.20 -23.90
CA LEU A 160 0.14 16.44 -23.36
C LEU A 160 -0.88 16.20 -22.24
N SER A 161 -1.51 15.00 -22.17
CA SER A 161 -2.38 14.66 -21.05
C SER A 161 -1.74 13.66 -20.08
N VAL A 162 -1.43 12.44 -20.52
CA VAL A 162 -1.05 11.35 -19.61
C VAL A 162 0.27 11.62 -18.88
N ALA A 163 1.33 11.95 -19.62
CA ALA A 163 2.65 12.19 -19.05
C ALA A 163 2.65 13.35 -18.03
N PRO A 164 2.15 14.57 -18.36
CA PRO A 164 2.12 15.67 -17.40
C PRO A 164 1.15 15.40 -16.24
N PHE A 165 0.02 14.74 -16.47
CA PHE A 165 -0.89 14.35 -15.39
C PHE A 165 -0.20 13.44 -14.36
N ASN A 166 0.47 12.37 -14.81
CA ASN A 166 1.16 11.46 -13.91
C ASN A 166 2.37 12.12 -13.24
N ALA A 167 3.06 13.03 -13.94
CA ALA A 167 4.17 13.79 -13.37
C ALA A 167 3.67 14.72 -12.24
N LEU A 168 2.54 15.40 -12.47
CA LEU A 168 1.90 16.27 -11.49
C LEU A 168 1.44 15.47 -10.26
N ARG A 169 0.78 14.33 -10.47
CA ARG A 169 0.38 13.40 -9.40
C ARG A 169 1.59 12.98 -8.57
N CYS A 170 2.63 12.44 -9.22
CA CYS A 170 3.86 12.02 -8.54
C CYS A 170 4.54 13.17 -7.78
N LEU A 171 4.53 14.38 -8.34
CA LEU A 171 5.08 15.56 -7.69
C LEU A 171 4.34 15.87 -6.39
N PHE A 172 3.01 15.99 -6.44
CA PHE A 172 2.21 16.27 -5.24
C PHE A 172 2.35 15.17 -4.19
N ASP A 173 2.26 13.90 -4.60
CA ASP A 173 2.42 12.77 -3.68
C ASP A 173 3.80 12.77 -3.01
N SER A 174 4.84 13.10 -3.78
CA SER A 174 6.21 13.20 -3.26
C SER A 174 6.40 14.38 -2.32
N LEU A 175 5.82 15.56 -2.60
CA LEU A 175 5.88 16.74 -1.74
C LEU A 175 5.18 16.49 -0.39
N ILE A 176 4.00 15.90 -0.42
CA ILE A 176 3.24 15.56 0.79
C ILE A 176 3.99 14.48 1.57
N THR A 177 4.45 13.43 0.89
CA THR A 177 5.26 12.37 1.53
C THR A 177 6.49 12.97 2.19
N PHE A 178 7.23 13.84 1.51
CA PHE A 178 8.45 14.44 2.06
C PHE A 178 8.19 15.28 3.33
N SER A 179 7.03 15.92 3.40
CA SER A 179 6.62 16.72 4.56
C SER A 179 6.26 15.86 5.78
N VAL A 180 5.72 14.66 5.54
CA VAL A 180 5.12 13.83 6.60
C VAL A 180 6.01 12.64 7.01
N TYR A 181 6.81 12.08 6.09
CA TYR A 181 7.41 10.75 6.27
C TYR A 181 8.33 10.62 7.48
N LYS A 182 9.08 11.67 7.84
CA LYS A 182 10.00 11.62 8.99
C LYS A 182 9.25 11.46 10.30
N ASN A 183 8.17 12.21 10.47
CA ASN A 183 7.36 12.17 11.69
C ASN A 183 6.73 10.78 11.82
N VAL A 184 6.18 10.27 10.73
CA VAL A 184 5.56 8.94 10.72
C VAL A 184 6.59 7.83 10.95
N SER A 185 7.76 7.89 10.32
CA SER A 185 8.82 6.91 10.54
C SER A 185 9.31 6.89 11.99
N ALA A 186 9.46 8.06 12.62
CA ALA A 186 9.82 8.15 14.02
C ALA A 186 8.72 7.58 14.94
N LEU A 187 7.45 7.85 14.65
CA LEU A 187 6.31 7.30 15.40
C LEU A 187 6.23 5.77 15.28
N LEU A 188 6.44 5.23 14.07
CA LEU A 188 6.46 3.79 13.84
C LEU A 188 7.59 3.12 14.63
N LYS A 189 8.78 3.71 14.66
CA LYS A 189 9.90 3.18 15.44
C LYS A 189 9.60 3.17 16.95
N LYS A 190 9.03 4.26 17.48
CA LYS A 190 8.62 4.34 18.89
C LYS A 190 7.54 3.32 19.23
N ALA A 191 6.57 3.12 18.33
CA ALA A 191 5.53 2.12 18.50
C ALA A 191 6.12 0.70 18.51
N ASP A 192 7.07 0.41 17.61
CA ASP A 192 7.77 -0.87 17.57
C ASP A 192 8.63 -1.10 18.83
N GLU A 193 9.32 -0.09 19.33
CA GLU A 193 10.07 -0.19 20.59
C GLU A 193 9.15 -0.44 21.80
N LYS A 194 7.96 0.19 21.84
CA LYS A 194 7.01 0.06 22.94
C LYS A 194 6.19 -1.24 22.90
N TYR A 195 5.79 -1.69 21.72
CA TYR A 195 4.86 -2.82 21.53
C TYR A 195 5.49 -4.04 20.84
N GLY A 196 6.70 -3.93 20.27
CA GLY A 196 7.41 -4.97 19.53
C GLY A 196 8.30 -5.88 20.38
N LYS A 197 8.39 -5.66 21.71
CA LYS A 197 8.96 -6.64 22.62
C LYS A 197 8.07 -7.89 22.61
N LYS A 198 8.44 -8.90 21.81
CA LYS A 198 8.00 -10.27 22.05
C LYS A 198 8.39 -10.60 23.49
N LYS A 199 7.44 -11.03 24.33
CA LYS A 199 7.79 -11.75 25.56
C LYS A 199 8.80 -12.83 25.14
N PRO A 200 9.91 -13.02 25.88
CA PRO A 200 10.74 -14.20 25.68
C PRO A 200 9.78 -15.38 25.64
N THR A 201 9.82 -16.16 24.55
CA THR A 201 9.18 -17.46 24.54
C THR A 201 9.66 -18.12 25.82
N GLU A 202 8.75 -18.34 26.76
CA GLU A 202 9.06 -19.08 27.97
C GLU A 202 9.58 -20.41 27.44
N LYS A 203 10.89 -20.59 27.56
CA LYS A 203 11.55 -21.85 27.27
C LYS A 203 10.88 -22.84 28.23
N ILE A 204 9.88 -23.56 27.75
CA ILE A 204 9.44 -24.79 28.38
C ILE A 204 10.55 -25.80 28.06
N ASP A 205 11.73 -25.56 28.62
CA ASP A 205 12.88 -26.44 28.54
C ASP A 205 12.83 -27.28 29.82
N GLY A 206 12.48 -28.56 29.68
CA GLY A 206 13.09 -29.63 30.48
C GLY A 206 12.46 -30.06 31.81
N GLU A 207 11.67 -29.26 32.53
CA GLU A 207 11.33 -29.64 33.93
C GLU A 207 10.13 -30.61 34.08
N ILE A 208 9.27 -30.75 33.05
CA ILE A 208 8.10 -31.63 33.12
C ILE A 208 8.45 -33.08 32.73
N ALA A 209 9.49 -33.29 31.92
CA ALA A 209 9.86 -34.63 31.48
C ALA A 209 10.46 -35.49 32.62
N GLU A 210 11.24 -34.88 33.52
CA GLU A 210 11.92 -35.62 34.60
C GLU A 210 10.95 -35.99 35.74
N LYS A 211 10.04 -35.08 36.12
CA LYS A 211 9.01 -35.32 37.16
C LYS A 211 7.98 -36.39 36.79
N THR A 212 7.83 -36.72 35.52
CA THR A 212 6.85 -37.74 35.06
C THR A 212 7.47 -39.15 35.00
N VAL A 213 8.79 -39.27 34.93
CA VAL A 213 9.50 -40.56 34.90
C VAL A 213 9.68 -41.10 36.33
N ASP A 214 10.10 -40.26 37.28
CA ASP A 214 10.31 -40.69 38.67
C ASP A 214 9.02 -41.17 39.35
N LYS A 215 7.87 -40.54 39.06
CA LYS A 215 6.57 -40.93 39.64
C LYS A 215 6.03 -42.28 39.14
N LYS A 216 6.54 -42.81 38.02
CA LYS A 216 6.12 -44.12 37.48
C LYS A 216 6.95 -45.29 38.03
N GLN A 217 8.15 -45.03 38.55
CA GLN A 217 9.06 -46.09 39.00
C GLN A 217 9.00 -46.38 40.50
N ASN A 218 8.38 -45.52 41.32
CA ASN A 218 8.21 -45.82 42.74
C ASN A 218 6.90 -45.22 43.30
N PRO A 219 5.78 -45.97 43.31
CA PRO A 219 4.58 -45.53 44.01
C PRO A 219 4.85 -45.46 45.53
N PRO A 220 4.40 -44.40 46.24
CA PRO A 220 4.51 -44.33 47.70
C PRO A 220 3.66 -45.43 48.35
N VAL A 221 4.23 -46.12 49.34
CA VAL A 221 3.51 -47.01 50.25
C VAL A 221 2.53 -46.14 51.05
N GLU A 222 1.23 -46.45 51.00
CA GLU A 222 0.21 -45.79 51.81
C GLU A 222 0.45 -46.10 53.29
N GLU A 223 0.91 -45.12 54.06
CA GLU A 223 0.78 -45.14 55.52
C GLU A 223 -0.65 -44.69 55.89
N GLU A 224 -1.49 -45.63 56.29
CA GLU A 224 -2.74 -45.35 57.00
C GLU A 224 -2.43 -44.57 58.28
N LYS A 225 -2.92 -43.33 58.38
CA LYS A 225 -3.08 -42.65 59.67
C LYS A 225 -4.56 -42.40 59.93
N ASN A 226 -5.11 -43.27 60.77
CA ASN A 226 -6.37 -43.12 61.48
C ASN A 226 -6.40 -41.76 62.19
N ASN A 227 -7.49 -41.02 61.98
CA ASN A 227 -7.78 -39.78 62.68
C ASN A 227 -9.12 -39.97 63.42
N ASP A 228 -9.06 -40.61 64.59
CA ASP A 228 -10.17 -40.55 65.55
C ASP A 228 -10.07 -39.22 66.30
N GLY A 229 -11.07 -38.38 66.05
CA GLY A 229 -11.26 -37.15 66.78
C GLY A 229 -11.74 -37.42 68.20
N ASN A 230 -11.38 -36.54 69.13
CA ASN A 230 -12.32 -36.18 70.17
C ASN A 230 -12.05 -34.79 70.75
N GLU A 231 -13.14 -34.26 71.31
CA GLU A 231 -13.25 -33.18 72.29
C GLU A 231 -13.62 -31.77 71.80
N LYS A 232 -14.93 -31.55 71.80
CA LYS A 232 -15.55 -30.36 72.42
C LYS A 232 -16.59 -30.80 73.45
N GLN A 233 -16.50 -30.24 74.65
CA GLN A 233 -17.59 -29.85 75.56
C GLN A 233 -18.61 -30.93 76.01
N ALA A 234 -18.47 -31.40 77.27
CA ALA A 234 -19.44 -31.31 78.38
C ALA A 234 -19.12 -32.36 79.45
#